data_AF-A0A8J5U653-F1
#
_entry.id   AF-A0A8J5U653-F1
#
_cell.length_a   1.000
_cell.length_b   1.000
_cell.length_c   1.000
_cell.angle_alpha   90.00
_cell.angle_beta   90.00
_cell.angle_gamma   90.00
#
_symmetry.space_group_name_H-M   'P 1'
#
loop_
_entity.id
_entity.type
_entity.pdbx_description
1 polymer ?
#
loop_
_entity_poly.entity_id
_entity_poly.type
_entity_poly.pdbx_seq_one_letter_code
_entity_poly.pdbx_strand_id
1 'polypeptide(L)'
;MDDTNFRISGDTANKKRLSVRPKAHLDWHYYIGALKGIIRKVIGMKVDERVTFNVYGSNLDQGLVYQDLRLHSSRFWNFPWKKNRGEKQVDTTLIRDMALDAVHLQESKETAAFVLVSGNNDMIPAVIYAVQCGYTVHVWAWEDSVSDEYKRLERNCLIKLTLLDEFLVAPTMANCSVPVGKLLFPPNGVVLLNPWHELPEVLSQFEDKLASSNMTFMQSSNDGGCPDIDIVVVPEKRVRNQDARLRSMLEDFEKNGVNVMSFAEYFHSSHHLKLFGS
;
A
#
# COMPACT_ATOMS: atom_id res chain seq x y z
N MET A 1 3.95 7.05 -5.72
CA MET A 1 2.76 6.66 -6.51
C MET A 1 2.08 7.90 -7.05
N ASP A 2 1.76 7.88 -8.34
CA ASP A 2 0.97 8.89 -9.03
C ASP A 2 -0.52 8.49 -8.97
N ASP A 3 -1.24 8.96 -7.94
CA ASP A 3 -2.62 8.55 -7.65
C ASP A 3 -3.60 8.94 -8.75
N THR A 4 -3.52 10.18 -9.26
CA THR A 4 -4.53 10.66 -10.21
C THR A 4 -4.54 9.77 -11.44
N ASN A 5 -3.37 9.49 -12.01
CA ASN A 5 -3.25 8.62 -13.18
C ASN A 5 -3.59 7.17 -12.82
N PHE A 6 -3.13 6.67 -11.68
CA PHE A 6 -3.46 5.32 -11.23
C PHE A 6 -4.97 5.11 -11.13
N ARG A 7 -5.71 6.03 -10.51
CA ARG A 7 -7.16 5.93 -10.31
C ARG A 7 -7.92 6.00 -11.64
N ILE A 8 -7.56 6.93 -12.52
CA ILE A 8 -8.23 7.11 -13.82
C ILE A 8 -8.01 5.88 -14.71
N SER A 9 -6.78 5.39 -14.80
CA SER A 9 -6.44 4.23 -15.61
C SER A 9 -7.03 2.94 -15.02
N GLY A 10 -7.04 2.79 -13.69
CA GLY A 10 -7.66 1.64 -13.04
C GLY A 10 -9.18 1.60 -13.19
N ASP A 11 -9.87 2.76 -13.15
CA ASP A 11 -11.31 2.82 -13.49
C ASP A 11 -11.56 2.37 -14.93
N THR A 12 -10.70 2.80 -15.86
CA THR A 12 -10.77 2.38 -17.26
C THR A 12 -10.57 0.87 -17.41
N ALA A 13 -9.56 0.30 -16.73
CA ALA A 13 -9.30 -1.14 -16.70
C ALA A 13 -10.48 -1.92 -16.09
N ASN A 14 -11.07 -1.42 -15.00
CA ASN A 14 -12.23 -2.05 -14.37
C ASN A 14 -13.48 -2.03 -15.27
N LYS A 15 -13.72 -0.94 -16.00
CA LYS A 15 -14.80 -0.86 -17.01
C LYS A 15 -14.58 -1.85 -18.15
N LYS A 16 -13.35 -1.97 -18.66
CA LYS A 16 -12.96 -2.95 -19.68
C LYS A 16 -13.22 -4.37 -19.19
N ARG A 17 -12.78 -4.71 -17.97
CA ARG A 17 -13.01 -6.02 -17.34
C ARG A 17 -14.50 -6.36 -17.19
N LEU A 18 -15.31 -5.41 -16.75
CA LEU A 18 -16.75 -5.60 -16.56
C LEU A 18 -17.55 -5.53 -17.87
N SER A 19 -16.89 -5.31 -19.02
CA SER A 19 -17.54 -5.11 -20.32
C SER A 19 -18.60 -3.99 -20.30
N VAL A 20 -18.35 -2.94 -19.51
CA VAL A 20 -19.27 -1.80 -19.39
C VAL A 20 -18.83 -0.68 -20.31
N ARG A 21 -19.79 0.10 -20.82
CA ARG A 21 -19.53 1.25 -21.69
C ARG A 21 -18.51 2.21 -21.02
N PRO A 22 -17.53 2.77 -21.75
CA PRO A 22 -16.52 3.67 -21.18
C PRO A 22 -17.09 4.90 -20.45
N LYS A 23 -18.25 5.38 -20.92
CA LYS A 23 -18.97 6.52 -20.34
C LYS A 23 -19.85 6.19 -19.13
N ALA A 24 -19.96 4.92 -18.74
CA ALA A 24 -20.71 4.56 -17.55
C ALA A 24 -20.01 5.13 -16.31
N HIS A 25 -20.80 5.64 -15.37
CA HIS A 25 -20.30 5.96 -14.04
C HIS A 25 -20.13 4.65 -13.27
N LEU A 26 -18.88 4.21 -13.17
CA LEU A 26 -18.44 3.11 -12.33
C LEU A 26 -17.46 3.74 -11.37
N ASP A 27 -17.78 3.72 -10.08
CA ASP A 27 -16.87 4.22 -9.06
C ASP A 27 -15.94 3.08 -8.67
N TRP A 28 -14.80 3.00 -9.37
CA TRP A 28 -13.74 2.08 -8.98
C TRP A 28 -12.99 2.64 -7.77
N HIS A 29 -13.13 1.94 -6.64
CA HIS A 29 -12.42 2.24 -5.39
C HIS A 29 -11.42 1.15 -5.10
N TYR A 30 -10.25 1.57 -4.65
CA TYR A 30 -9.17 0.68 -4.32
C TYR A 30 -8.69 0.93 -2.88
N TYR A 31 -8.20 -0.11 -2.24
CA TYR A 31 -7.65 -0.06 -0.90
C TYR A 31 -6.13 -0.05 -0.97
N ILE A 32 -5.53 1.08 -0.59
CA ILE A 32 -4.09 1.34 -0.67
C ILE A 32 -3.27 0.34 0.16
N GLY A 33 -3.77 -0.13 1.31
CA GLY A 33 -3.08 -1.13 2.12
C GLY A 33 -2.96 -2.47 1.39
N ALA A 34 -3.99 -2.86 0.63
CA ALA A 34 -3.95 -4.07 -0.20
C ALA A 34 -2.94 -3.92 -1.33
N LEU A 35 -2.91 -2.75 -2.00
CA LEU A 35 -1.90 -2.46 -3.02
C LEU A 35 -0.48 -2.56 -2.44
N LYS A 36 -0.23 -1.96 -1.28
CA LYS A 36 1.07 -2.07 -0.57
C LYS A 36 1.44 -3.52 -0.31
N GLY A 37 0.50 -4.32 0.19
CA GLY A 37 0.75 -5.73 0.48
C GLY A 37 1.03 -6.57 -0.77
N ILE A 38 0.29 -6.33 -1.86
CA ILE A 38 0.51 -6.97 -3.16
C ILE A 38 1.91 -6.62 -3.69
N ILE A 39 2.30 -5.34 -3.64
CA ILE A 39 3.63 -4.90 -4.07
C ILE A 39 4.70 -5.61 -3.25
N ARG A 40 4.63 -5.57 -1.91
CA ARG A 40 5.57 -6.25 -1.00
C ARG A 40 5.75 -7.72 -1.37
N LYS A 41 4.64 -8.44 -1.55
CA LYS A 41 4.67 -9.85 -1.91
C LYS A 41 5.35 -10.10 -3.24
N VAL A 42 4.99 -9.36 -4.29
CA VAL A 42 5.54 -9.56 -5.65
C VAL A 42 7.03 -9.27 -5.71
N ILE A 43 7.51 -8.27 -4.97
CA ILE A 43 8.94 -7.94 -4.92
C ILE A 43 9.74 -8.84 -3.97
N GLY A 44 9.06 -9.71 -3.19
CA GLY A 44 9.69 -10.61 -2.23
C GLY A 44 10.16 -9.93 -0.94
N MET A 45 9.53 -8.81 -0.57
CA MET A 45 9.77 -8.16 0.73
C MET A 45 9.13 -8.97 1.85
N LYS A 46 9.81 -9.00 3.00
CA LYS A 46 9.24 -9.56 4.23
C LYS A 46 8.19 -8.62 4.81
N VAL A 47 7.32 -9.19 5.63
CA VAL A 47 6.21 -8.45 6.26
C VAL A 47 6.72 -7.41 7.27
N ASP A 48 7.79 -7.70 7.98
CA ASP A 48 8.40 -6.86 9.01
C ASP A 48 9.29 -5.73 8.46
N GLU A 49 9.68 -5.80 7.18
CA GLU A 49 10.47 -4.76 6.53
C GLU A 49 9.66 -3.46 6.41
N ARG A 50 10.30 -2.33 6.72
CA ARG A 50 9.67 -1.00 6.62
C ARG A 50 9.50 -0.59 5.17
N VAL A 51 8.35 -0.01 4.86
CA VAL A 51 8.02 0.54 3.54
C VAL A 51 7.64 2.00 3.67
N THR A 52 8.39 2.87 3.01
CA THR A 52 7.98 4.26 2.80
C THR A 52 7.09 4.32 1.55
N PHE A 53 5.81 4.66 1.74
CA PHE A 53 4.85 4.72 0.64
C PHE A 53 4.39 6.15 0.41
N ASN A 54 4.89 6.81 -0.63
CA ASN A 54 4.58 8.22 -0.91
C ASN A 54 3.53 8.33 -2.02
N VAL A 55 2.49 9.13 -1.78
CA VAL A 55 1.38 9.36 -2.72
C VAL A 55 1.36 10.82 -3.18
N TYR A 56 1.21 11.01 -4.49
CA TYR A 56 1.14 12.30 -5.15
C TYR A 56 -0.10 12.33 -6.05
N GLY A 57 -0.88 13.41 -6.01
CA GLY A 57 -2.02 13.56 -6.89
C GLY A 57 -2.73 14.90 -6.75
N SER A 58 -3.84 15.04 -7.44
CA SER A 58 -4.60 16.28 -7.55
C SER A 58 -6.01 16.14 -6.97
N ASN A 59 -6.46 17.10 -6.16
CA ASN A 59 -7.79 17.12 -5.52
C ASN A 59 -8.15 15.80 -4.80
N LEU A 60 -7.16 15.17 -4.16
CA LEU A 60 -7.32 13.88 -3.50
C LEU A 60 -8.30 13.94 -2.33
N ASP A 61 -8.46 15.10 -1.71
CA ASP A 61 -9.40 15.39 -0.61
C ASP A 61 -10.88 15.26 -1.00
N GLN A 62 -11.19 15.24 -2.29
CA GLN A 62 -12.55 15.06 -2.81
C GLN A 62 -12.90 13.59 -3.07
N GLY A 63 -11.91 12.68 -3.00
CA GLY A 63 -12.09 11.26 -3.29
C GLY A 63 -12.54 10.43 -2.09
N LEU A 64 -13.29 9.36 -2.35
CA LEU A 64 -13.74 8.41 -1.33
C LEU A 64 -12.57 7.61 -0.69
N VAL A 65 -11.41 7.57 -1.34
CA VAL A 65 -10.19 6.91 -0.85
C VAL A 65 -9.28 7.85 -0.03
N TYR A 66 -9.62 9.13 0.12
CA TYR A 66 -8.75 10.13 0.78
C TYR A 66 -8.27 9.70 2.16
N GLN A 67 -9.18 9.19 2.99
CA GLN A 67 -8.86 8.79 4.37
C GLN A 67 -7.89 7.62 4.39
N ASP A 68 -8.06 6.65 3.50
CA ASP A 68 -7.18 5.49 3.40
C ASP A 68 -5.80 5.90 2.86
N LEU A 69 -5.75 6.77 1.85
CA LEU A 69 -4.50 7.33 1.34
C LEU A 69 -3.72 8.04 2.43
N ARG A 70 -4.39 8.90 3.21
CA ARG A 70 -3.75 9.66 4.28
C ARG A 70 -3.21 8.75 5.38
N LEU A 71 -3.93 7.67 5.71
CA LEU A 71 -3.55 6.75 6.78
C LEU A 71 -2.35 5.87 6.39
N HIS A 72 -2.31 5.39 5.14
CA HIS A 72 -1.33 4.37 4.74
C HIS A 72 -0.12 4.92 3.97
N SER A 73 -0.10 6.22 3.71
CA SER A 73 1.02 6.90 3.04
C SER A 73 1.95 7.55 4.05
N SER A 74 3.26 7.38 3.86
CA SER A 74 4.30 8.04 4.64
C SER A 74 4.38 9.54 4.33
N ARG A 75 4.24 9.89 3.05
CA ARG A 75 4.05 11.28 2.58
C ARG A 75 2.86 11.33 1.65
N PHE A 76 2.06 12.39 1.80
CA PHE A 76 0.85 12.59 1.02
C PHE A 76 0.84 14.01 0.46
N TRP A 77 0.93 14.13 -0.86
CA TRP A 77 0.94 15.39 -1.58
C TRP A 77 -0.34 15.56 -2.39
N ASN A 78 -1.18 16.50 -1.96
CA ASN A 78 -2.41 16.88 -2.66
C ASN A 78 -2.25 18.26 -3.28
N PHE A 79 -2.27 18.33 -4.61
CA PHE A 79 -2.17 19.58 -5.34
C PHE A 79 -3.55 20.03 -5.86
N PRO A 80 -3.83 21.34 -5.87
CA PRO A 80 -5.08 21.84 -6.44
C PRO A 80 -5.05 21.68 -7.97
N TRP A 81 -6.03 21.00 -8.54
CA TRP A 81 -6.16 20.92 -9.99
C TRP A 81 -6.64 22.27 -10.54
N LYS A 82 -5.86 22.86 -11.46
CA LYS A 82 -6.24 24.09 -12.16
C LYS A 82 -6.31 23.80 -13.65
N LYS A 83 -7.54 23.88 -14.19
CA LYS A 83 -7.90 23.62 -15.60
C LYS A 83 -6.99 24.31 -16.63
N ASN A 84 -6.34 25.42 -16.27
CA ASN A 84 -5.48 26.23 -17.13
C ASN A 84 -3.99 26.29 -16.72
N ARG A 85 -3.54 25.52 -15.72
CA ARG A 85 -2.12 25.53 -15.28
C ARG A 85 -1.41 24.18 -15.38
N GLY A 86 -2.09 23.15 -15.89
CA GLY A 86 -1.52 21.83 -16.12
C GLY A 86 -1.23 21.06 -14.83
N GLU A 87 -1.28 19.74 -14.91
CA GLU A 87 -1.02 18.82 -13.80
C GLU A 87 0.50 18.61 -13.54
N LYS A 88 1.35 19.43 -14.19
CA LYS A 88 2.82 19.31 -14.17
C LYS A 88 3.44 19.35 -12.77
N GLN A 89 2.74 19.91 -11.77
CA GLN A 89 3.27 20.01 -10.42
C GLN A 89 3.35 18.65 -9.72
N VAL A 90 2.40 17.74 -9.99
CA VAL A 90 2.42 16.36 -9.47
C VAL A 90 3.67 15.67 -10.01
N ASP A 91 3.80 15.65 -11.35
CA ASP A 91 4.91 15.02 -12.06
C ASP A 91 6.27 15.55 -11.59
N THR A 92 6.42 16.88 -11.56
CA THR A 92 7.69 17.53 -11.17
C THR A 92 8.05 17.22 -9.72
N THR A 93 7.07 17.21 -8.80
CA THR A 93 7.34 16.92 -7.39
C THR A 93 7.69 15.45 -7.19
N LEU A 94 6.98 14.54 -7.86
CA LEU A 94 7.28 13.10 -7.81
C LEU A 94 8.70 12.82 -8.33
N ILE A 95 9.07 13.36 -9.49
CA ILE A 95 10.42 13.25 -10.06
C ILE A 95 11.48 13.78 -9.09
N ARG A 96 11.25 14.96 -8.52
CA ARG A 96 12.16 15.58 -7.57
C ARG A 96 12.35 14.70 -6.33
N ASP A 97 11.26 14.28 -5.70
CA ASP A 97 11.30 13.51 -4.47
C ASP A 97 11.92 12.14 -4.71
N MET A 98 11.61 11.48 -5.84
CA MET A 98 12.25 10.22 -6.23
C MET A 98 13.77 10.38 -6.40
N ALA A 99 14.22 11.43 -7.08
CA ALA A 99 15.65 11.69 -7.23
C ALA A 99 16.33 12.00 -5.89
N LEU A 100 15.69 12.81 -5.02
CA LEU A 100 16.22 13.11 -3.70
C LEU A 100 16.28 11.89 -2.79
N ASP A 101 15.21 11.09 -2.74
CA ASP A 101 15.15 9.87 -1.94
C ASP A 101 16.22 8.87 -2.44
N ALA A 102 16.42 8.75 -3.75
CA ALA A 102 17.47 7.90 -4.32
C ALA A 102 18.88 8.29 -3.82
N VAL A 103 19.21 9.58 -3.78
CA VAL A 103 20.52 10.06 -3.27
C VAL A 103 20.67 9.77 -1.77
N HIS A 104 19.71 10.21 -0.95
CA HIS A 104 19.84 10.12 0.51
C HIS A 104 19.88 8.68 0.99
N LEU A 105 19.05 7.80 0.42
CA LEU A 105 18.99 6.39 0.80
C LEU A 105 20.20 5.58 0.29
N GLN A 106 20.90 6.09 -0.74
CA GLN A 106 22.09 5.43 -1.28
C GLN A 106 23.26 5.63 -0.32
N GLU A 107 23.35 6.83 0.26
CA GLU A 107 24.33 7.15 1.30
C GLU A 107 24.10 6.31 2.57
N SER A 108 22.85 6.02 2.93
CA SER A 108 22.53 5.22 4.12
C SER A 108 22.65 3.70 3.90
N LYS A 109 22.69 3.23 2.64
CA LYS A 109 22.65 1.79 2.27
C LYS A 109 21.42 1.04 2.82
N GLU A 110 20.35 1.75 3.13
CA GLU A 110 19.18 1.19 3.82
C GLU A 110 18.15 0.56 2.88
N THR A 111 18.19 0.87 1.58
CA THR A 111 17.11 0.49 0.65
C THR A 111 17.61 -0.42 -0.48
N ALA A 112 16.92 -1.55 -0.67
CA ALA A 112 17.25 -2.54 -1.71
C ALA A 112 16.46 -2.36 -3.02
N ALA A 113 15.28 -1.71 -2.97
CA ALA A 113 14.38 -1.58 -4.11
C ALA A 113 13.62 -0.26 -4.12
N PHE A 114 13.37 0.26 -5.32
CA PHE A 114 12.53 1.44 -5.54
C PHE A 114 11.30 1.04 -6.35
N VAL A 115 10.10 1.43 -5.91
CA VAL A 115 8.84 1.10 -6.61
C VAL A 115 8.15 2.38 -7.11
N LEU A 116 8.01 2.50 -8.43
CA LEU A 116 7.21 3.54 -9.07
C LEU A 116 5.86 2.96 -9.48
N VAL A 117 4.77 3.51 -8.95
CA VAL A 117 3.41 3.23 -9.44
C VAL A 117 2.99 4.39 -10.35
N SER A 118 3.29 4.26 -11.64
CA SER A 118 2.90 5.16 -12.74
C SER A 118 3.30 4.57 -14.09
N GLY A 119 2.49 4.80 -15.13
CA GLY A 119 2.82 4.50 -16.53
C GLY A 119 3.40 5.68 -17.31
N ASN A 120 3.47 6.86 -16.70
CA ASN A 120 3.82 8.11 -17.37
C ASN A 120 5.31 8.16 -17.77
N ASN A 121 5.58 8.47 -19.03
CA ASN A 121 6.91 8.62 -19.60
C ASN A 121 7.71 9.77 -18.95
N ASP A 122 7.02 10.79 -18.43
CA ASP A 122 7.69 11.93 -17.80
C ASP A 122 8.50 11.53 -16.56
N MET A 123 8.22 10.38 -15.94
CA MET A 123 8.93 9.89 -14.75
C MET A 123 10.25 9.17 -15.09
N ILE A 124 10.51 8.88 -16.37
CA ILE A 124 11.66 8.06 -16.79
C ILE A 124 13.02 8.63 -16.37
N PRO A 125 13.28 9.96 -16.45
CA PRO A 125 14.54 10.50 -15.96
C PRO A 125 14.83 10.13 -14.50
N ALA A 126 13.81 10.15 -13.63
CA ALA A 126 13.95 9.75 -12.23
C ALA A 126 14.22 8.25 -12.08
N VAL A 127 13.52 7.42 -12.87
CA VAL A 127 13.73 5.96 -12.93
C VAL A 127 15.15 5.60 -13.33
N ILE A 128 15.66 6.20 -14.41
CA ILE A 128 17.04 5.98 -14.86
C ILE A 128 18.03 6.42 -13.79
N TYR A 129 17.78 7.55 -13.12
CA TYR A 129 18.65 8.03 -12.07
C TYR A 129 18.68 7.07 -10.87
N ALA A 130 17.54 6.53 -10.43
CA ALA A 130 17.50 5.50 -9.39
C ALA A 130 18.26 4.22 -9.80
N VAL A 131 18.18 3.79 -11.06
CA VAL A 131 18.98 2.67 -11.57
C VAL A 131 20.48 2.99 -11.51
N GLN A 132 20.89 4.21 -11.87
CA GLN A 132 22.28 4.66 -11.79
C GLN A 132 22.81 4.73 -10.35
N CYS A 133 21.93 5.00 -9.38
CA CYS A 133 22.23 4.90 -7.95
C CYS A 133 22.33 3.45 -7.44
N GLY A 134 22.11 2.45 -8.29
CA GLY A 134 22.27 1.03 -7.97
C GLY A 134 21.04 0.35 -7.38
N TYR A 135 19.86 0.99 -7.44
CA TYR A 135 18.62 0.37 -6.96
C TYR A 135 18.05 -0.63 -7.96
N THR A 136 17.41 -1.68 -7.44
CA THR A 136 16.46 -2.45 -8.24
C THR A 136 15.17 -1.64 -8.38
N VAL A 137 14.86 -1.18 -9.60
CA VAL A 137 13.66 -0.37 -9.84
C VAL A 137 12.53 -1.24 -10.39
N HIS A 138 11.39 -1.19 -9.71
CA HIS A 138 10.14 -1.81 -10.11
C HIS A 138 9.18 -0.72 -10.59
N VAL A 139 8.63 -0.87 -11.80
CA VAL A 139 7.60 0.01 -12.34
C VAL A 139 6.29 -0.76 -12.38
N TRP A 140 5.24 -0.19 -11.82
CA TRP A 140 3.90 -0.74 -11.76
C TRP A 140 2.96 0.19 -12.51
N ALA A 141 2.30 -0.33 -13.53
CA ALA A 141 1.44 0.46 -14.41
C ALA A 141 0.29 -0.37 -14.98
N TRP A 142 -0.79 0.29 -15.37
CA TRP A 142 -1.86 -0.37 -16.13
C TRP A 142 -1.42 -0.58 -17.57
N GLU A 143 -1.78 -1.72 -18.15
CA GLU A 143 -1.42 -2.15 -19.51
C GLU A 143 -1.71 -1.07 -20.55
N ASP A 144 -2.90 -0.48 -20.49
CA ASP A 144 -3.36 0.54 -21.45
C ASP A 144 -2.79 1.94 -21.15
N SER A 145 -2.02 2.12 -20.06
CA SER A 145 -1.46 3.41 -19.61
C SER A 145 0.07 3.47 -19.60
N VAL A 146 0.75 2.33 -19.73
CA VAL A 146 2.20 2.26 -19.66
C VAL A 146 2.84 2.69 -20.97
N SER A 147 3.81 3.61 -20.90
CA SER A 147 4.57 4.02 -22.08
C SER A 147 5.40 2.88 -22.66
N ASP A 148 5.57 2.86 -24.00
CA ASP A 148 6.41 1.86 -24.67
C ASP A 148 7.89 1.96 -24.27
N GLU A 149 8.31 3.11 -23.74
CA GLU A 149 9.65 3.31 -23.25
C GLU A 149 9.92 2.44 -22.01
N TYR A 150 8.97 2.29 -21.08
CA TYR A 150 9.12 1.34 -19.97
C TYR A 150 9.26 -0.10 -20.46
N LYS A 151 8.48 -0.51 -21.48
CA LYS A 151 8.61 -1.84 -22.10
C LYS A 151 9.98 -2.03 -22.77
N ARG A 152 10.61 -0.95 -23.25
CA ARG A 152 11.99 -0.99 -23.77
C ARG A 152 13.00 -1.14 -22.63
N LEU A 153 12.84 -0.40 -21.55
CA LEU A 153 13.72 -0.47 -20.37
C LEU A 153 13.68 -1.87 -19.72
N GLU A 154 12.51 -2.48 -19.62
CA GLU A 154 12.35 -3.85 -19.11
C GLU A 154 13.06 -4.88 -20.02
N ARG A 155 12.86 -4.80 -21.34
CA ARG A 155 13.55 -5.70 -22.30
C ARG A 155 15.07 -5.60 -22.24
N ASN A 156 15.58 -4.42 -21.86
CA ASN A 156 17.00 -4.18 -21.64
C ASN A 156 17.45 -4.56 -20.21
N CYS A 157 16.58 -5.17 -19.41
CA CYS A 157 16.82 -5.58 -18.02
C CYS A 157 17.23 -4.43 -17.08
N LEU A 158 16.83 -3.20 -17.39
CA LEU A 158 17.13 -2.03 -16.55
C LEU A 158 16.13 -1.85 -15.40
N ILE A 159 14.90 -2.32 -15.62
CA ILE A 159 13.81 -2.26 -14.63
C ILE A 159 13.05 -3.58 -14.64
N LYS A 160 12.24 -3.80 -13.61
CA LYS A 160 11.18 -4.82 -13.60
C LYS A 160 9.83 -4.12 -13.84
N LEU A 161 9.10 -4.46 -14.89
CA LEU A 161 7.76 -3.93 -15.12
C LEU A 161 6.73 -4.95 -14.60
N THR A 162 5.69 -4.45 -13.94
CA THR A 162 4.58 -5.27 -13.46
C THR A 162 3.28 -4.62 -13.88
N LEU A 163 2.43 -5.39 -14.57
CA LEU A 163 1.13 -4.90 -15.04
C LEU A 163 0.09 -5.04 -13.93
N LEU A 164 -0.57 -3.93 -13.60
CA LEU A 164 -1.55 -3.86 -12.52
C LEU A 164 -2.85 -4.61 -12.84
N ASP A 165 -3.15 -4.84 -14.12
CA ASP A 165 -4.34 -5.53 -14.60
C ASP A 165 -4.50 -6.93 -14.01
N GLU A 166 -3.38 -7.64 -13.80
CA GLU A 166 -3.36 -8.97 -13.14
C GLU A 166 -3.90 -8.91 -11.71
N PHE A 167 -3.75 -7.76 -11.06
CA PHE A 167 -4.13 -7.55 -9.67
C PHE A 167 -5.44 -6.81 -9.52
N LEU A 168 -6.04 -6.27 -10.59
CA LEU A 168 -7.15 -5.31 -10.56
C LEU A 168 -8.26 -5.63 -9.54
N VAL A 169 -8.64 -6.91 -9.36
CA VAL A 169 -9.66 -7.32 -8.40
C VAL A 169 -9.19 -7.21 -6.95
N ALA A 170 -7.93 -7.57 -6.66
CA ALA A 170 -7.40 -7.68 -5.30
C ALA A 170 -7.38 -6.35 -4.51
N PRO A 171 -6.96 -5.19 -5.06
CA PRO A 171 -7.06 -3.92 -4.37
C PRO A 171 -8.49 -3.36 -4.41
N THR A 172 -9.41 -3.91 -5.22
CA THR A 172 -10.82 -3.50 -5.26
C THR A 172 -11.58 -4.04 -4.05
N MET A 173 -11.26 -3.53 -2.87
CA MET A 173 -11.70 -4.07 -1.56
C MET A 173 -12.62 -3.11 -0.78
N ALA A 174 -13.16 -2.08 -1.41
CA ALA A 174 -13.95 -1.05 -0.71
C ALA A 174 -15.10 -1.65 0.12
N ASN A 175 -14.93 -1.60 1.45
CA ASN A 175 -15.87 -1.99 2.50
C ASN A 175 -16.20 -3.49 2.65
N CYS A 176 -15.40 -4.41 2.09
CA CYS A 176 -15.61 -5.85 2.26
C CYS A 176 -14.70 -6.44 3.34
N SER A 177 -15.23 -7.32 4.20
CA SER A 177 -14.40 -8.07 5.15
C SER A 177 -13.53 -9.11 4.45
N VAL A 178 -12.29 -9.27 4.89
CA VAL A 178 -11.33 -10.26 4.40
C VAL A 178 -11.55 -11.59 5.14
N PRO A 179 -11.83 -12.70 4.43
CA PRO A 179 -12.01 -14.00 5.06
C PRO A 179 -10.67 -14.70 5.36
N VAL A 180 -10.51 -15.20 6.58
CA VAL A 180 -9.44 -16.15 6.95
C VAL A 180 -10.05 -17.31 7.73
N GLY A 181 -10.06 -18.49 7.09
CA GLY A 181 -10.78 -19.65 7.60
C GLY A 181 -12.28 -19.36 7.71
N LYS A 182 -12.84 -19.46 8.92
CA LYS A 182 -14.25 -19.14 9.22
C LYS A 182 -14.45 -17.70 9.74
N LEU A 183 -13.38 -16.94 9.94
CA LEU A 183 -13.41 -15.60 10.49
C LEU A 183 -13.38 -14.55 9.37
N LEU A 184 -14.00 -13.41 9.65
CA LEU A 184 -14.04 -12.24 8.77
C LEU A 184 -13.37 -11.07 9.48
N PHE A 185 -12.39 -10.46 8.83
CA PHE A 185 -11.64 -9.34 9.37
C PHE A 185 -11.93 -8.06 8.58
N PRO A 186 -12.08 -6.90 9.24
CA PRO A 186 -12.15 -5.63 8.51
C PRO A 186 -10.79 -5.36 7.82
N PRO A 187 -10.77 -4.73 6.63
CA PRO A 187 -9.52 -4.40 5.93
C PRO A 187 -8.57 -3.53 6.75
N ASN A 188 -9.14 -2.58 7.50
CA ASN A 188 -8.44 -1.69 8.42
C ASN A 188 -8.11 -2.35 9.77
N GLY A 189 -8.35 -3.66 9.95
CA GLY A 189 -7.96 -4.37 11.17
C GLY A 189 -6.49 -4.11 11.50
N VAL A 190 -6.14 -3.97 12.77
CA VAL A 190 -4.77 -3.65 13.16
C VAL A 190 -4.01 -4.95 13.36
N VAL A 191 -2.83 -5.08 12.76
CA VAL A 191 -1.93 -6.22 12.98
C VAL A 191 -0.69 -5.71 13.68
N LEU A 192 -0.40 -6.26 14.86
CA LEU A 192 0.85 -6.08 15.58
C LEU A 192 1.81 -7.17 15.11
N LEU A 193 2.94 -6.77 14.54
CA LEU A 193 3.91 -7.68 13.95
C LEU A 193 4.93 -8.11 15.00
N ASN A 194 5.06 -9.42 15.22
CA ASN A 194 5.97 -10.03 16.19
C ASN A 194 6.09 -9.25 17.52
N PRO A 195 4.99 -9.00 18.25
CA PRO A 195 5.00 -8.07 19.36
C PRO A 195 5.71 -8.61 20.60
N TRP A 196 6.26 -9.84 20.62
CA TRP A 196 6.72 -10.50 21.87
C TRP A 196 7.72 -9.71 22.71
N HIS A 197 8.56 -8.90 22.08
CA HIS A 197 9.52 -8.05 22.78
C HIS A 197 8.90 -6.77 23.34
N GLU A 198 7.81 -6.30 22.73
CA GLU A 198 7.12 -5.05 23.06
C GLU A 198 5.79 -5.28 23.79
N LEU A 199 5.33 -6.54 23.87
CA LEU A 199 3.99 -6.93 24.31
C LEU A 199 3.68 -6.42 25.73
N PRO A 200 4.58 -6.53 26.74
CA PRO A 200 4.27 -6.03 28.07
C PRO A 200 4.04 -4.51 28.10
N GLU A 201 4.84 -3.76 27.34
CA GLU A 201 4.71 -2.30 27.24
C GLU A 201 3.44 -1.93 26.46
N VAL A 202 3.18 -2.59 25.33
CA VAL A 202 1.97 -2.40 24.52
C VAL A 202 0.71 -2.71 25.31
N LEU A 203 0.69 -3.82 26.06
CA LEU A 203 -0.46 -4.18 26.90
C LEU A 203 -0.71 -3.12 27.98
N SER A 204 0.35 -2.60 28.60
CA SER A 204 0.21 -1.56 29.64
C SER A 204 -0.20 -0.19 29.09
N GLN A 205 0.32 0.21 27.93
CA GLN A 205 0.06 1.52 27.34
C GLN A 205 -1.33 1.58 26.68
N PHE A 206 -1.83 0.45 26.20
CA PHE A 206 -3.06 0.37 25.43
C PHE A 206 -4.15 -0.49 26.08
N GLU A 207 -4.03 -0.77 27.39
CA GLU A 207 -4.91 -1.67 28.16
C GLU A 207 -6.40 -1.40 27.88
N ASP A 208 -6.84 -0.14 28.00
CA ASP A 208 -8.25 0.25 27.77
C ASP A 208 -8.75 -0.04 26.33
N LYS A 209 -7.88 0.18 25.33
CA LYS A 209 -8.22 -0.04 23.91
C LYS A 209 -8.26 -1.51 23.56
N LEU A 210 -7.38 -2.28 24.17
CA LEU A 210 -7.23 -3.72 23.98
C LEU A 210 -8.32 -4.50 24.73
N ALA A 211 -8.71 -4.05 25.93
CA ALA A 211 -9.76 -4.66 26.75
C ALA A 211 -11.15 -4.63 26.09
N SER A 212 -11.38 -3.74 25.12
CA SER A 212 -12.63 -3.62 24.36
C SER A 212 -12.46 -4.04 22.89
N SER A 213 -11.47 -4.89 22.62
CA SER A 213 -11.16 -5.44 21.31
C SER A 213 -11.05 -6.97 21.37
N ASN A 214 -11.47 -7.63 20.30
CA ASN A 214 -11.13 -9.02 20.06
C ASN A 214 -9.71 -9.12 19.52
N MET A 215 -8.87 -9.91 20.19
CA MET A 215 -7.54 -10.27 19.71
C MET A 215 -7.57 -11.66 19.11
N THR A 216 -7.04 -11.79 17.90
CA THR A 216 -6.85 -13.07 17.23
C THR A 216 -5.37 -13.25 16.93
N PHE A 217 -4.80 -14.35 17.41
CA PHE A 217 -3.41 -14.69 17.13
C PHE A 217 -3.31 -15.34 15.75
N MET A 218 -2.42 -14.81 14.93
CA MET A 218 -2.12 -15.33 13.61
C MET A 218 -0.66 -15.76 13.54
N GLN A 219 -0.44 -16.86 12.84
CA GLN A 219 0.90 -17.32 12.51
C GLN A 219 1.12 -17.02 11.04
N SER A 220 2.06 -16.12 10.74
CA SER A 220 2.60 -15.97 9.40
C SER A 220 3.76 -16.96 9.24
N SER A 221 3.84 -17.64 8.10
CA SER A 221 5.05 -18.37 7.71
C SER A 221 5.75 -17.57 6.63
N ASN A 222 6.79 -16.83 7.00
CA ASN A 222 7.70 -16.22 6.05
C ASN A 222 8.78 -17.25 5.69
N ASP A 223 8.79 -17.68 4.43
CA ASP A 223 9.75 -18.54 3.72
C ASP A 223 10.91 -19.11 4.56
N GLY A 224 10.62 -20.12 5.38
CA GLY A 224 11.62 -20.98 6.04
C GLY A 224 12.16 -20.53 7.39
N GLY A 225 11.67 -19.43 7.97
CA GLY A 225 12.03 -18.95 9.32
C GLY A 225 11.24 -19.59 10.47
N CYS A 226 11.65 -19.30 11.71
CA CYS A 226 10.83 -19.58 12.90
C CYS A 226 9.51 -18.78 12.77
N PRO A 227 8.35 -19.38 13.03
CA PRO A 227 7.09 -18.67 12.83
C PRO A 227 6.94 -17.51 13.81
N ASP A 228 6.76 -16.31 13.28
CA ASP A 228 6.34 -15.15 14.05
C ASP A 228 4.86 -15.31 14.41
N ILE A 229 4.51 -14.92 15.63
CA ILE A 229 3.10 -14.87 16.05
C ILE A 229 2.71 -13.40 16.04
N ASP A 230 1.83 -13.06 15.10
CA ASP A 230 1.29 -11.74 14.90
C ASP A 230 -0.08 -11.65 15.59
N ILE A 231 -0.44 -10.47 16.07
CA ILE A 231 -1.71 -10.27 16.79
C ILE A 231 -2.61 -9.36 15.95
N VAL A 232 -3.76 -9.89 15.55
CA VAL A 232 -4.79 -9.12 14.87
C VAL A 232 -5.77 -8.60 15.90
N VAL A 233 -5.89 -7.27 15.96
CA VAL A 233 -6.77 -6.55 16.89
C VAL A 233 -7.94 -5.98 16.12
N VAL A 234 -9.14 -6.36 16.54
CA VAL A 234 -10.41 -5.90 15.95
C VAL A 234 -11.36 -5.46 17.07
N PRO A 235 -11.90 -4.23 17.06
CA PRO A 235 -12.87 -3.80 18.05
C PRO A 235 -14.07 -4.75 18.13
N GLU A 236 -14.65 -4.90 19.32
CA GLU A 236 -15.85 -5.71 19.48
C GLU A 236 -17.01 -5.20 18.59
N LYS A 237 -17.86 -6.13 18.12
CA LYS A 237 -18.95 -5.89 17.14
C LYS A 237 -19.97 -4.79 17.51
N ARG A 238 -19.89 -4.21 18.71
CA ARG A 238 -20.82 -3.19 19.22
C ARG A 238 -20.31 -1.75 19.06
N VAL A 239 -19.13 -1.54 18.49
CA VAL A 239 -18.54 -0.21 18.35
C VAL A 239 -19.08 0.50 17.11
N ARG A 240 -19.73 1.66 17.29
CA ARG A 240 -20.06 2.56 16.17
C ARG A 240 -18.78 3.08 15.53
N ASN A 241 -18.73 3.17 14.20
CA ASN A 241 -17.56 3.63 13.43
C ASN A 241 -16.29 2.81 13.70
N GLN A 242 -16.41 1.48 13.59
CA GLN A 242 -15.31 0.54 13.79
C GLN A 242 -14.05 0.90 12.99
N ASP A 243 -14.21 1.32 11.73
CA ASP A 243 -13.09 1.76 10.89
C ASP A 243 -12.35 2.95 11.50
N ALA A 244 -13.06 4.02 11.88
CA ALA A 244 -12.41 5.21 12.46
C ALA A 244 -11.61 4.86 13.73
N ARG A 245 -12.14 3.96 14.56
CA ARG A 245 -11.43 3.47 15.75
C ARG A 245 -10.19 2.66 15.39
N LEU A 246 -10.31 1.73 14.45
CA LEU A 246 -9.19 0.92 13.95
C LEU A 246 -8.07 1.80 13.38
N ARG A 247 -8.42 2.81 12.59
CA ARG A 247 -7.47 3.78 12.05
C ARG A 247 -6.75 4.55 13.16
N SER A 248 -7.48 5.03 14.16
CA SER A 248 -6.87 5.69 15.34
C SER A 248 -5.94 4.76 16.10
N MET A 249 -6.28 3.49 16.26
CA MET A 249 -5.40 2.51 16.88
C MET A 249 -4.12 2.30 16.08
N LEU A 250 -4.22 2.18 14.76
CA LEU A 250 -3.05 2.04 13.87
C LEU A 250 -2.09 3.22 14.04
N GLU A 251 -2.60 4.46 13.95
CA GLU A 251 -1.78 5.67 14.13
C GLU A 251 -1.14 5.76 15.52
N ASP A 252 -1.88 5.38 16.57
CA ASP A 252 -1.38 5.48 17.93
C ASP A 252 -0.29 4.44 18.20
N PHE A 253 -0.43 3.22 17.70
CA PHE A 253 0.63 2.21 17.82
C PHE A 253 1.89 2.63 17.07
N GLU A 254 1.74 3.11 15.82
CA GLU A 254 2.88 3.57 15.02
C GLU A 254 3.62 4.74 15.68
N LYS A 255 2.90 5.72 16.26
CA LYS A 255 3.50 6.83 17.02
C LYS A 255 4.29 6.39 18.24
N ASN A 256 3.94 5.25 18.84
CA ASN A 256 4.64 4.69 19.99
C ASN A 256 5.73 3.68 19.58
N GLY A 257 6.07 3.61 18.29
CA GLY A 257 7.18 2.79 17.79
C GLY A 257 6.84 1.32 17.57
N VAL A 258 5.59 0.91 17.78
CA VAL A 258 5.14 -0.48 17.60
C VAL A 258 5.06 -0.79 16.11
N ASN A 259 5.62 -1.92 15.70
CA ASN A 259 5.55 -2.36 14.30
C ASN A 259 4.14 -2.86 13.96
N VAL A 260 3.39 -2.04 13.23
CA VAL A 260 1.98 -2.31 12.91
C VAL A 260 1.66 -2.08 11.45
N MET A 261 0.65 -2.79 10.96
CA MET A 261 0.06 -2.55 9.64
C MET A 261 -1.42 -2.88 9.60
N SER A 262 -2.08 -2.48 8.50
CA SER A 262 -3.47 -2.89 8.27
C SER A 262 -3.57 -4.37 7.93
N PHE A 263 -4.70 -4.97 8.26
CA PHE A 263 -4.97 -6.37 8.00
C PHE A 263 -4.93 -6.69 6.51
N ALA A 264 -5.44 -5.81 5.65
CA ALA A 264 -5.34 -6.02 4.21
C ALA A 264 -3.90 -5.92 3.70
N GLU A 265 -3.05 -5.02 4.23
CA GLU A 265 -1.60 -5.02 3.90
C GLU A 265 -0.96 -6.34 4.34
N TYR A 266 -1.21 -6.78 5.56
CA TYR A 266 -0.70 -8.03 6.12
C TYR A 266 -1.14 -9.27 5.32
N PHE A 267 -2.44 -9.34 5.01
CA PHE A 267 -3.06 -10.43 4.26
C PHE A 267 -2.46 -10.57 2.86
N HIS A 268 -2.28 -9.45 2.16
CA HIS A 268 -1.74 -9.47 0.81
C HIS A 268 -0.21 -9.62 0.75
N SER A 269 0.50 -9.26 1.82
CA SER A 269 1.96 -9.45 1.96
C SER A 269 2.33 -10.90 2.27
N SER A 270 1.49 -11.60 3.05
CA SER A 270 1.80 -12.93 3.57
C SER A 270 1.61 -14.04 2.54
N HIS A 271 2.48 -15.04 2.59
CA HIS A 271 2.40 -16.22 1.70
C HIS A 271 1.37 -17.24 2.21
N HIS A 272 1.37 -17.49 3.52
CA HIS A 272 0.36 -18.30 4.21
C HIS A 272 -0.01 -17.70 5.56
N LEU A 273 -1.31 -17.61 5.82
CA LEU A 273 -1.86 -17.24 7.12
C LEU A 273 -2.56 -18.44 7.75
N LYS A 274 -2.16 -18.78 8.97
CA LYS A 274 -2.85 -19.78 9.79
C LYS A 274 -3.33 -19.13 11.08
N LEU A 275 -4.56 -19.45 11.48
CA LEU A 275 -5.07 -19.10 12.79
C LEU A 275 -4.36 -19.96 13.83
N PHE A 276 -3.88 -19.35 14.90
CA PHE A 276 -3.26 -20.05 16.02
C PHE A 276 -4.21 -20.06 17.21
N GLY A 277 -4.59 -21.25 17.69
CA GLY A 277 -5.51 -21.42 18.80
C GLY A 277 -6.97 -21.09 18.46
N SER A 278 -7.74 -22.13 18.13
CA SER A 278 -9.21 -22.11 18.16
C SER A 278 -9.71 -23.10 19.20
#